data_AF-A0A0M3K8G7-F1
#
_entry.id   AF-A0A0M3K8G7-F1
#
_cell.length_a   1.000
_cell.length_b   1.000
_cell.length_c   1.000
_cell.angle_alpha   90.00
_cell.angle_beta   90.00
_cell.angle_gamma   90.00
#
_symmetry.space_group_name_H-M   'P 1'
#
loop_
_entity.id
_entity.type
_entity.pdbx_description
1 polymer ?
#
loop_
_entity_poly.entity_id
_entity_poly.type
_entity_poly.pdbx_seq_one_letter_code
_entity_poly.pdbx_strand_id
1 'polypeptide(L)'
;MSSLSRLMMAKNLRCVVRQRFIWIPLSDLSTSAIANGASRPAPALRQLKVPEHEKGHFKYERDWSRDGQYIAQKPGDTPSRVLLRRLGHAYEIYPILFLIGVWAVLFCGIVYISFDKIEVWVDRTSSKSPWAWERIRNNYWKQHTLTFDKEGVSHKRCLMMEQLQDEMLKAAKERAENSE
;
A
#
# COMPACT_ATOMS: atom_id res chain seq x y z
N MET A 1 46.04 24.04 89.88
CA MET A 1 47.14 24.29 88.92
C MET A 1 46.49 24.79 87.63
N SER A 2 46.22 26.10 87.55
CA SER A 2 47.08 27.12 86.94
C SER A 2 47.11 27.00 85.42
N SER A 3 46.29 27.80 84.74
CA SER A 3 46.77 29.04 84.11
C SER A 3 47.43 28.79 82.75
N LEU A 4 46.61 28.49 81.75
CA LEU A 4 46.94 28.70 80.34
C LEU A 4 45.88 29.60 79.70
N SER A 5 45.56 30.68 80.42
CA SER A 5 44.86 31.84 79.91
C SER A 5 45.88 32.87 79.49
N ARG A 6 45.60 33.52 78.36
CA ARG A 6 46.14 34.80 77.87
C ARG A 6 47.31 34.73 76.87
N LEU A 7 46.89 34.95 75.63
CA LEU A 7 47.18 36.21 74.93
C LEU A 7 48.54 36.27 74.25
N MET A 8 48.63 35.67 73.07
CA MET A 8 49.27 36.36 71.96
C MET A 8 48.47 36.26 70.68
N MET A 9 47.91 37.42 70.33
CA MET A 9 47.97 37.97 68.98
C MET A 9 47.06 37.31 67.94
N ALA A 10 45.77 37.60 68.13
CA ALA A 10 44.84 37.85 67.04
C ALA A 10 45.45 38.85 66.02
N LYS A 11 45.81 38.36 64.84
CA LYS A 11 45.90 39.18 63.63
C LYS A 11 45.41 38.37 62.44
N ASN A 12 44.32 38.87 61.86
CA ASN A 12 43.88 38.65 60.49
C ASN A 12 43.66 37.20 60.04
N LEU A 13 42.40 36.83 59.87
CA LEU A 13 41.88 36.49 58.54
C LEU A 13 40.36 36.37 58.64
N ARG A 14 39.67 37.39 58.08
CA ARG A 14 38.25 37.33 57.75
C ARG A 14 38.04 36.14 56.83
N CYS A 15 37.39 35.10 57.33
CA CYS A 15 36.90 34.01 56.49
C CYS A 15 35.64 34.52 55.76
N VAL A 16 35.85 35.12 54.59
CA VAL A 16 34.77 35.50 53.68
C VAL A 16 34.23 34.22 53.06
N VAL A 17 33.04 33.80 53.51
CA VAL A 17 32.22 32.78 52.85
C VAL A 17 31.83 33.33 51.49
N ARG A 18 32.61 33.00 50.46
CA ARG A 18 32.32 33.36 49.07
C ARG A 18 31.42 32.27 48.48
N GLN A 19 30.11 32.43 48.67
CA GLN A 19 29.11 31.71 47.87
C GLN A 19 29.38 32.00 46.39
N ARG A 20 29.99 31.04 45.68
CA ARG A 20 30.03 31.03 44.22
C ARG A 20 28.66 30.57 43.74
N PHE A 21 27.80 31.53 43.44
CA PHE A 21 26.69 31.36 42.51
C PHE A 21 27.28 30.88 41.17
N ILE A 22 27.19 29.57 40.91
CA ILE A 22 27.47 29.01 39.59
C ILE A 22 26.23 29.33 38.75
N TRP A 23 26.31 30.40 37.97
CA TRP A 23 25.39 30.65 36.87
C TRP A 23 25.61 29.56 35.84
N ILE A 24 24.75 28.54 35.85
CA ILE A 24 24.62 27.64 34.71
C ILE A 24 23.99 28.48 33.60
N PRO A 25 24.68 28.76 32.49
CA PRO A 25 24.05 29.48 31.39
C PRO A 25 22.92 28.61 30.84
N LEU A 26 21.73 29.19 30.75
CA LEU A 26 20.52 28.56 30.19
C LEU A 26 20.64 28.23 28.68
N SER A 27 21.84 28.40 28.09
CA SER A 27 22.15 28.10 26.70
C SER A 27 22.48 26.62 26.44
N ASP A 28 22.71 25.82 27.49
CA ASP A 28 23.04 24.38 27.34
C ASP A 28 21.83 23.45 27.49
N LEU A 29 20.63 24.00 27.68
CA LEU A 29 19.39 23.28 27.41
C LEU A 29 19.12 23.39 25.90
N SER A 30 19.84 22.58 25.11
CA SER A 30 19.40 22.29 23.76
C SER A 30 18.09 21.51 23.85
N THR A 31 16.99 22.25 23.88
CA THR A 31 15.66 21.74 23.58
C THR A 31 15.80 21.02 22.24
N SER A 32 15.66 19.69 22.26
CA SER A 32 15.45 18.93 21.03
C SER A 32 14.12 19.41 20.46
N ALA A 33 14.18 20.45 19.64
CA ALA A 33 13.06 20.94 18.88
C ALA A 33 12.56 19.77 18.03
N ILE A 34 11.38 19.29 18.37
CA ILE A 34 10.59 18.37 17.55
C ILE A 34 10.16 19.20 16.34
N ALA A 35 11.07 19.34 15.38
CA ALA A 35 10.77 19.90 14.08
C ALA A 35 10.10 18.79 13.26
N ASN A 36 8.78 18.87 13.17
CA ASN A 36 8.02 18.13 12.17
C ASN A 36 8.53 18.54 10.79
N GLY A 37 9.36 17.70 10.17
CA GLY A 37 9.84 17.91 8.81
C GLY A 37 11.34 17.75 8.67
N ALA A 38 11.74 16.57 8.21
CA ALA A 38 12.84 16.41 7.25
C ALA A 38 14.27 16.80 7.70
N SER A 39 14.65 16.60 8.97
CA SER A 39 16.06 16.75 9.39
C SER A 39 16.78 15.39 9.42
N ARG A 40 18.05 15.36 9.00
CA ARG A 40 18.95 14.22 9.29
C ARG A 40 19.45 14.39 10.72
N PRO A 41 19.49 13.33 11.55
CA PRO A 41 20.04 13.44 12.89
C PRO A 41 21.52 13.80 12.84
N ALA A 42 21.98 14.50 13.88
CA ALA A 42 23.38 14.85 14.02
C ALA A 42 24.26 13.57 14.04
N PRO A 43 25.47 13.61 13.46
CA PRO A 43 26.39 12.48 13.51
C PRO A 43 26.73 12.12 14.96
N ALA A 44 27.01 10.84 15.21
CA ALA A 44 27.36 10.36 16.54
C ALA A 44 28.58 11.11 17.10
N LEU A 45 28.51 11.49 18.38
CA LEU A 45 29.57 12.24 19.07
C LEU A 45 30.93 11.53 19.06
N ARG A 46 30.92 10.19 18.97
CA ARG A 46 32.12 9.35 18.88
C ARG A 46 31.99 8.43 17.69
N GLN A 47 32.92 8.56 16.75
CA GLN A 47 33.06 7.66 15.61
C GLN A 47 34.33 6.85 15.77
N LEU A 48 34.23 5.54 15.56
CA LEU A 48 35.40 4.69 15.50
C LEU A 48 36.16 5.04 14.21
N LYS A 49 37.47 5.29 14.35
CA LYS A 49 38.36 5.51 13.21
C LYS A 49 38.95 4.17 12.79
N VAL A 50 39.16 3.99 11.50
CA VAL A 50 39.87 2.81 10.98
C VAL A 50 41.29 2.82 11.55
N PRO A 51 41.81 1.68 12.07
CA PRO A 51 43.20 1.58 12.48
C PRO A 51 44.13 1.83 11.28
N GLU A 52 45.25 2.53 11.51
CA GLU A 52 46.12 3.05 10.44
C GLU A 52 46.71 1.97 9.51
N HIS A 53 46.73 0.71 9.96
CA HIS A 53 47.30 -0.42 9.24
C HIS A 53 46.33 -1.09 8.26
N GLU A 54 45.06 -0.71 8.24
CA GLU A 54 44.03 -1.30 7.37
C GLU A 54 43.44 -0.26 6.42
N LYS A 55 43.33 -0.62 5.14
CA LYS A 55 42.67 0.22 4.14
C LYS A 55 41.21 -0.24 3.99
N GLY A 56 40.26 0.63 4.33
CA GLY A 56 38.83 0.32 4.18
C GLY A 56 37.93 1.53 4.39
N HIS A 57 36.71 1.46 3.84
CA HIS A 57 35.66 2.43 4.14
C HIS A 57 34.92 2.02 5.40
N PHE A 58 35.13 2.74 6.50
CA PHE A 58 34.39 2.53 7.75
C PHE A 58 33.61 3.78 8.09
N LYS A 59 32.31 3.75 7.78
CA LYS A 59 31.36 4.80 8.14
C LYS A 59 30.24 4.16 8.94
N TYR A 60 30.34 4.23 10.27
CA TYR A 60 29.30 3.74 11.16
C TYR A 60 28.30 4.87 11.45
N GLU A 61 27.09 4.75 10.88
CA GLU A 61 25.95 5.61 11.20
C GLU A 61 24.86 4.75 11.85
N ARG A 62 24.15 5.29 12.85
CA ARG A 62 22.98 4.63 13.45
C ARG A 62 21.90 4.48 12.38
N ASP A 63 21.17 3.36 12.34
CA ASP A 63 19.98 3.25 11.47
C ASP A 63 18.80 3.99 12.14
N TRP A 64 18.37 5.10 11.55
CA TRP A 64 17.18 5.87 11.99
C TRP A 64 16.03 5.77 10.98
N SER A 65 16.06 4.80 10.06
CA SER A 65 15.02 4.65 9.02
C SER A 65 13.63 4.28 9.56
N ARG A 66 13.56 3.78 10.80
CA ARG A 66 12.32 3.38 11.47
C ARG A 66 11.68 4.50 12.30
N ASP A 67 12.40 5.60 12.49
CA ASP A 67 11.95 6.73 13.31
C ASP A 67 11.18 7.72 12.41
N GLY A 68 9.88 7.89 12.63
CA GLY A 68 9.04 8.79 11.82
C GLY A 68 9.39 10.29 11.94
N GLN A 69 10.29 10.65 12.85
CA GLN A 69 10.76 12.02 13.06
C GLN A 69 11.83 12.44 12.02
N TYR A 70 12.53 11.48 11.41
CA TYR A 70 13.68 11.73 10.53
C TYR A 70 13.41 11.26 9.10
N ILE A 71 14.19 11.76 8.14
CA ILE A 71 14.16 11.21 6.77
C ILE A 71 14.79 9.82 6.80
N ALA A 72 14.05 8.83 6.31
CA ALA A 72 14.53 7.46 6.22
C ALA A 72 15.80 7.37 5.35
N GLN A 73 16.85 6.75 5.89
CA GLN A 73 18.12 6.53 5.18
C GLN A 73 17.95 5.59 3.99
N LYS A 74 17.16 4.54 4.19
CA LYS A 74 16.92 3.49 3.21
C LYS A 74 15.52 3.68 2.67
N PRO A 75 15.36 3.71 1.35
CA PRO A 75 14.05 3.89 0.76
C PRO A 75 13.32 2.54 0.91
N GLY A 76 12.12 2.53 1.54
CA GLY A 76 11.45 1.30 1.97
C GLY A 76 11.10 0.29 0.87
N ASP A 77 10.76 -0.93 1.29
CA ASP A 77 10.38 -2.04 0.42
C ASP A 77 8.93 -1.89 -0.06
N THR A 78 8.72 -1.09 -1.10
CA THR A 78 7.43 -1.07 -1.80
C THR A 78 7.39 -2.23 -2.81
N PRO A 79 6.24 -2.90 -2.98
CA PRO A 79 6.09 -3.94 -3.99
C PRO A 79 6.43 -3.41 -5.40
N SER A 80 6.10 -2.14 -5.67
CA SER A 80 6.49 -1.45 -6.90
C SER A 80 8.01 -1.34 -7.08
N ARG A 81 8.76 -1.11 -6.00
CA ARG A 81 10.22 -1.02 -6.04
C ARG A 81 10.85 -2.41 -6.17
N VAL A 82 10.27 -3.45 -5.57
CA VAL A 82 10.72 -4.84 -5.80
C VAL A 82 10.56 -5.22 -7.26
N LEU A 83 9.42 -4.89 -7.86
CA LEU A 83 9.09 -5.30 -9.24
C LEU A 83 9.75 -4.44 -10.31
N LEU A 84 9.91 -3.12 -10.09
CA LEU A 84 10.30 -2.17 -11.15
C LEU A 84 11.70 -1.56 -10.98
N ARG A 85 12.39 -1.73 -9.84
CA ARG A 85 13.66 -1.01 -9.55
C ARG A 85 14.82 -1.35 -10.48
N ARG A 86 14.87 -2.56 -11.03
CA ARG A 86 15.95 -3.01 -11.93
C ARG A 86 15.52 -3.14 -13.40
N LEU A 87 14.32 -2.67 -13.74
CA LEU A 87 13.78 -2.81 -15.11
C LEU A 87 14.67 -2.14 -16.16
N GLY A 88 15.26 -0.98 -15.84
CA GLY A 88 16.10 -0.24 -16.79
C GLY A 88 17.50 -0.82 -17.07
N HIS A 89 17.92 -1.86 -16.35
CA HIS A 89 19.24 -2.48 -16.55
C HIS A 89 19.15 -3.88 -17.20
N ALA A 90 17.99 -4.52 -17.14
CA ALA A 90 17.78 -5.86 -17.67
C ALA A 90 16.89 -5.81 -18.93
N TYR A 91 17.51 -5.51 -20.07
CA TYR A 91 16.80 -5.39 -21.34
C TYR A 91 16.15 -6.71 -21.81
N GLU A 92 16.65 -7.84 -21.33
CA GLU A 92 16.13 -9.18 -21.63
C GLU A 92 14.73 -9.42 -21.04
N ILE A 93 14.30 -8.61 -20.06
CA ILE A 93 13.03 -8.77 -19.36
C ILE A 93 11.86 -8.08 -20.07
N TYR A 94 12.11 -7.07 -20.91
CA TYR A 94 11.06 -6.39 -21.67
C TYR A 94 10.17 -7.31 -22.52
N PRO A 95 10.69 -8.29 -23.28
CA PRO A 95 9.84 -9.20 -24.05
C PRO A 95 8.95 -10.07 -23.15
N ILE A 96 9.42 -10.46 -21.97
CA ILE A 96 8.63 -11.24 -21.01
C ILE A 96 7.51 -10.39 -20.42
N LEU A 97 7.81 -9.13 -20.05
CA LEU A 97 6.80 -8.20 -19.55
C LEU A 97 5.76 -7.85 -20.60
N PHE A 98 6.17 -7.68 -21.86
CA PHE A 98 5.26 -7.49 -22.98
C PHE A 98 4.34 -8.69 -23.15
N LEU A 99 4.90 -9.92 -23.09
CA LEU A 99 4.12 -11.14 -23.19
C LEU A 99 3.10 -11.28 -22.05
N ILE A 100 3.49 -10.93 -20.82
CA ILE A 100 2.57 -10.87 -19.67
C ILE A 100 1.46 -9.84 -19.91
N GLY A 101 1.79 -8.67 -20.48
CA GLY A 101 0.80 -7.64 -20.84
C GLY A 101 -0.20 -8.14 -21.87
N VAL A 102 0.27 -8.76 -22.97
CA VAL A 102 -0.59 -9.36 -23.99
C VAL A 102 -1.46 -10.46 -23.40
N TRP A 103 -0.87 -11.33 -22.58
CA TRP A 103 -1.61 -12.39 -21.90
C TRP A 103 -2.69 -11.82 -20.97
N ALA A 104 -2.39 -10.77 -20.20
CA ALA A 104 -3.36 -10.14 -19.30
C ALA A 104 -4.53 -9.51 -20.08
N VAL A 105 -4.27 -8.88 -21.24
CA VAL A 105 -5.32 -8.34 -22.11
C VAL A 105 -6.20 -9.46 -22.67
N LEU A 106 -5.59 -10.56 -23.16
CA LEU A 106 -6.33 -11.73 -23.64
C LEU A 106 -7.16 -12.36 -22.51
N PHE A 107 -6.59 -12.48 -21.31
CA PHE A 107 -7.27 -12.99 -20.13
C PHE A 107 -8.48 -12.12 -19.77
N CYS A 108 -8.32 -10.79 -19.70
CA CYS A 108 -9.43 -9.87 -19.48
C CYS A 108 -10.51 -9.98 -20.57
N GLY A 109 -10.11 -10.13 -21.83
CA GLY A 109 -11.05 -10.35 -22.94
C GLY A 109 -11.85 -11.65 -22.80
N ILE A 110 -11.19 -12.76 -22.46
CA ILE A 110 -11.83 -14.06 -22.21
C ILE A 110 -12.77 -13.96 -21.01
N VAL A 111 -12.34 -13.33 -19.91
CA VAL A 111 -13.14 -13.13 -18.71
C VAL A 111 -14.38 -12.29 -19.01
N TYR A 112 -14.23 -11.21 -19.78
CA TYR A 112 -15.36 -10.37 -20.21
C TYR A 112 -16.39 -11.17 -21.02
N ILE A 113 -15.93 -11.92 -22.03
CA ILE A 113 -16.77 -12.78 -22.87
C ILE A 113 -17.43 -13.89 -22.03
N SER A 114 -16.72 -14.43 -21.05
CA SER A 114 -17.22 -15.47 -20.14
C SER A 114 -18.27 -14.92 -19.20
N PHE A 115 -18.11 -13.71 -18.66
CA PHE A 115 -19.11 -13.11 -17.78
C PHE A 115 -20.42 -12.77 -18.50
N ASP A 116 -20.38 -12.48 -19.80
CA ASP A 116 -21.61 -12.32 -20.59
C ASP A 116 -22.33 -13.66 -20.86
N LYS A 117 -21.63 -14.79 -20.71
CA LYS A 117 -22.20 -16.15 -20.76
C LYS A 117 -22.61 -16.70 -19.40
N ILE A 118 -21.94 -16.27 -18.34
CA ILE A 118 -22.07 -16.85 -17.02
C ILE A 118 -23.40 -16.38 -16.41
N GLU A 119 -24.32 -17.33 -16.35
CA GLU A 119 -25.63 -17.36 -15.68
C GLU A 119 -25.57 -17.14 -14.16
N VAL A 120 -24.56 -16.44 -13.63
CA VAL A 120 -24.51 -16.16 -12.19
C VAL A 120 -25.36 -14.93 -11.95
N TRP A 121 -26.57 -15.18 -11.47
CA TRP A 121 -27.45 -14.17 -10.88
C TRP A 121 -26.85 -13.74 -9.53
N VAL A 122 -25.74 -12.98 -9.61
CA VAL A 122 -25.01 -12.43 -8.45
C VAL A 122 -25.90 -11.45 -7.70
N ASP A 123 -26.71 -10.68 -8.42
CA ASP A 123 -27.60 -9.68 -7.86
C ASP A 123 -29.06 -10.16 -7.86
N ARG A 124 -29.55 -10.56 -6.68
CA ARG A 124 -30.93 -11.06 -6.48
C ARG A 124 -31.95 -9.96 -6.19
N THR A 125 -31.60 -8.69 -6.35
CA THR A 125 -32.53 -7.57 -6.09
C THR A 125 -33.68 -7.49 -7.11
N SER A 126 -33.48 -7.99 -8.33
CA SER A 126 -34.49 -8.02 -9.40
C SER A 126 -35.33 -9.30 -9.35
N SER A 127 -36.65 -9.21 -9.16
CA SER A 127 -37.55 -10.38 -9.14
C SER A 127 -37.51 -11.23 -10.42
N LYS A 128 -37.14 -10.64 -11.56
CA LYS A 128 -36.98 -11.35 -12.83
C LYS A 128 -35.53 -11.77 -13.02
N SER A 129 -35.33 -13.07 -13.25
CA SER A 129 -34.04 -13.60 -13.63
C SER A 129 -33.52 -12.96 -14.94
N PRO A 130 -32.21 -12.72 -15.11
CA PRO A 130 -31.66 -12.18 -16.35
C PRO A 130 -31.92 -13.06 -17.58
N TRP A 131 -32.18 -14.35 -17.41
CA TRP A 131 -32.59 -15.29 -18.47
C TRP A 131 -34.10 -15.50 -18.61
N ALA A 132 -34.92 -14.71 -17.91
CA ALA A 132 -36.35 -14.74 -18.12
C ALA A 132 -36.66 -14.44 -19.59
N TRP A 133 -37.44 -15.32 -20.22
CA TRP A 133 -37.79 -15.24 -21.64
C TRP A 133 -38.32 -13.85 -22.04
N GLU A 134 -39.16 -13.24 -21.20
CA GLU A 134 -39.70 -11.89 -21.40
C GLU A 134 -38.63 -10.81 -21.63
N ARG A 135 -37.45 -10.96 -21.01
CA ARG A 135 -36.32 -10.02 -21.12
C ARG A 135 -35.47 -10.33 -22.35
N ILE A 136 -35.24 -11.61 -22.61
CA ILE A 136 -34.28 -12.09 -23.60
C ILE A 136 -34.88 -12.19 -25.02
N ARG A 137 -36.21 -12.34 -25.17
CA ARG A 137 -36.93 -12.53 -26.45
C ARG A 137 -36.47 -11.62 -27.58
N ASN A 138 -36.20 -10.35 -27.30
CA ASN A 138 -35.82 -9.39 -28.33
C ASN A 138 -34.32 -9.38 -28.68
N ASN A 139 -33.46 -9.91 -27.81
CA ASN A 139 -32.01 -9.75 -27.90
C ASN A 139 -31.23 -11.06 -27.90
N TYR A 140 -31.84 -12.22 -27.66
CA TYR A 140 -31.14 -13.52 -27.55
C TYR A 140 -30.27 -13.86 -28.77
N TRP A 141 -30.80 -13.62 -29.96
CA TRP A 141 -30.14 -13.87 -31.24
C TRP A 141 -29.02 -12.86 -31.54
N LYS A 142 -28.88 -11.78 -30.76
CA LYS A 142 -27.79 -10.79 -30.89
C LYS A 142 -26.62 -11.09 -29.98
N GLN A 143 -26.82 -11.91 -28.94
CA GLN A 143 -25.77 -12.28 -27.99
C GLN A 143 -24.79 -13.24 -28.67
N HIS A 144 -23.49 -13.01 -28.47
CA HIS A 144 -22.45 -13.87 -29.06
C HIS A 144 -22.67 -15.29 -28.55
N THR A 145 -22.81 -16.28 -29.43
CA THR A 145 -22.92 -17.69 -29.00
C THR A 145 -21.57 -18.39 -29.07
N LEU A 146 -20.78 -18.01 -30.08
CA LEU A 146 -19.43 -18.48 -30.33
C LEU A 146 -18.49 -17.27 -30.34
N THR A 147 -17.25 -17.45 -29.87
CA THR A 147 -16.22 -16.40 -29.92
C THR A 147 -15.79 -16.06 -31.34
N PHE A 148 -15.91 -17.02 -32.25
CA PHE A 148 -15.54 -16.87 -33.66
C PHE A 148 -16.66 -17.45 -34.54
N ASP A 149 -17.68 -16.66 -34.84
CA ASP A 149 -18.68 -16.99 -35.87
C ASP A 149 -18.47 -16.06 -37.08
N LYS A 150 -17.69 -16.53 -38.07
CA LYS A 150 -17.42 -15.76 -39.30
C LYS A 150 -18.62 -15.72 -40.24
N GLU A 151 -19.51 -16.70 -40.15
CA GLU A 151 -20.62 -16.91 -41.09
C GLU A 151 -21.96 -16.41 -40.51
N GLY A 152 -21.98 -16.03 -39.23
CA GLY A 152 -23.16 -15.48 -38.55
C GLY A 152 -24.30 -16.48 -38.42
N VAL A 153 -24.01 -17.77 -38.50
CA VAL A 153 -25.01 -18.83 -38.49
C VAL A 153 -25.68 -18.94 -37.11
N SER A 154 -24.96 -18.60 -36.04
CA SER A 154 -25.50 -18.68 -34.66
C SER A 154 -26.48 -17.54 -34.32
N HIS A 155 -26.55 -16.49 -35.14
CA HIS A 155 -27.38 -15.31 -34.90
C HIS A 155 -28.73 -15.35 -35.64
N LYS A 156 -29.17 -16.52 -36.12
CA LYS A 156 -30.45 -16.67 -36.82
C LYS A 156 -31.61 -16.78 -35.81
N ARG A 157 -32.69 -16.05 -36.10
CA ARG A 157 -33.93 -16.14 -35.34
C ARG A 157 -34.70 -17.40 -35.66
N CYS A 158 -35.20 -18.06 -34.62
CA CYS A 158 -36.02 -19.27 -34.72
C CYS A 158 -37.48 -18.96 -34.30
N LEU A 159 -38.25 -18.40 -35.23
CA LEU A 159 -39.63 -17.92 -34.97
C LEU A 159 -40.54 -18.98 -34.36
N MET A 160 -40.44 -20.24 -34.81
CA MET A 160 -41.26 -21.34 -34.29
C MET A 160 -40.98 -21.62 -32.81
N MET A 161 -39.71 -21.60 -32.40
CA MET A 161 -39.34 -21.82 -31.00
C MET A 161 -39.75 -20.63 -30.12
N GLU A 162 -39.70 -19.42 -30.65
CA GLU A 162 -40.17 -18.22 -29.96
C GLU A 162 -41.67 -18.31 -29.64
N GLN A 163 -42.49 -18.69 -30.62
CA GLN A 163 -43.93 -18.87 -30.44
C GLN A 163 -44.25 -19.93 -29.38
N LEU A 164 -43.57 -21.08 -29.44
CA LEU A 164 -43.75 -22.15 -28.48
C LEU A 164 -43.38 -21.73 -27.05
N GLN A 165 -42.31 -20.95 -26.87
CA GLN A 165 -41.93 -20.43 -25.56
C GLN A 165 -42.91 -19.38 -25.03
N ASP A 166 -43.48 -18.54 -25.89
CA ASP A 166 -44.54 -17.60 -25.52
C ASP A 166 -45.79 -18.33 -25.04
N GLU A 167 -46.21 -19.40 -25.74
CA GLU A 167 -47.35 -20.23 -25.36
C GLU A 167 -47.12 -20.96 -24.04
N MET A 168 -45.93 -21.53 -23.82
CA MET A 168 -45.58 -22.17 -22.55
C MET A 168 -45.62 -21.19 -21.37
N LEU A 169 -45.14 -19.96 -21.57
CA LEU A 169 -45.19 -18.93 -20.53
C LEU A 169 -46.62 -18.48 -20.23
N LYS A 170 -47.44 -18.34 -21.27
CA LYS A 170 -48.87 -18.02 -21.11
C LYS A 170 -49.59 -19.13 -20.33
N ALA A 171 -49.40 -20.39 -20.73
CA ALA A 171 -49.98 -21.54 -20.04
C ALA A 171 -49.48 -21.67 -18.59
N ALA A 172 -48.22 -21.34 -18.31
CA ALA A 172 -47.69 -21.36 -16.95
C ALA A 172 -48.33 -20.29 -16.05
N LYS A 173 -48.57 -19.08 -16.59
CA LYS A 173 -49.28 -18.00 -15.86
C LYS A 173 -50.73 -18.37 -15.58
N GLU A 174 -51.44 -18.90 -16.58
CA GLU A 174 -52.81 -19.38 -16.42
C GLU A 174 -52.91 -20.48 -15.36
N ARG A 175 -51.93 -21.40 -15.30
CA ARG A 175 -51.90 -22.44 -14.24
C ARG A 175 -51.67 -21.86 -12.85
N ALA A 176 -50.80 -20.86 -12.72
CA ALA A 176 -50.56 -20.21 -11.43
C ALA A 176 -51.82 -19.50 -10.92
N GLU A 177 -52.51 -18.76 -11.80
CA GLU A 177 -53.77 -18.07 -11.48
C GLU A 177 -54.91 -19.03 -11.13
N ASN A 178 -54.98 -20.21 -11.76
CA ASN A 178 -55.99 -21.23 -11.45
C ASN A 178 -55.67 -22.06 -10.19
N SER A 179 -54.46 -21.95 -9.64
CA SER A 179 -54.01 -22.70 -8.46
C SER A 179 -54.10 -21.90 -7.14
N GLU A 180 -54.36 -20.59 -7.24
CA GLU A 180 -54.71 -19.71 -6.12
C GLU A 180 -56.25 -19.64 -5.95
#